data_AF-A0A8C9E7Y6-F1
#
_entry.id   AF-A0A8C9E7Y6-F1
#
_cell.length_a   1.000
_cell.length_b   1.000
_cell.length_c   1.000
_cell.angle_alpha   90.00
_cell.angle_beta   90.00
_cell.angle_gamma   90.00
#
_symmetry.space_group_name_H-M   'P 1'
#
loop_
_entity.id
_entity.type
_entity.pdbx_description
1 polymer ?
#
loop_
_entity_poly.entity_id
_entity_poly.type
_entity_poly.pdbx_seq_one_letter_code
_entity_poly.pdbx_strand_id
1 'polypeptide(L)'
;MKLTSSCHASKTLNASNMETLIECGSEGDIKEHPLLASCESENSLCQLIEIKKRKKVLNWLFLMRRLSSSSDFSGASEPELRSSLFDQPLSAICSDNDTLPRPIQDILTILCLKGPSTEGIFRKAANEKARKELKEELNSGGVVDLKSLPVHLLAVVFKDFLRSIPLKLLSCDLFEEWMGALEKQSEEDRIEALKQVADKLPQPNHLLLKHLVSVLHVISKNSEVNRMDASNLAICIGPNVLSPENEQNLSFEARRDLNDKVRSVYF
;
A
#
# COMPACT_ATOMS: atom_id res chain seq x y z
N MET A 1 -51.59 -46.67 -7.40
CA MET A 1 -50.24 -46.81 -6.81
C MET A 1 -49.96 -45.58 -5.94
N LYS A 2 -49.57 -45.82 -4.68
CA LYS A 2 -49.17 -44.79 -3.70
C LYS A 2 -47.76 -44.26 -4.02
N LEU A 3 -47.46 -43.05 -3.54
CA LEU A 3 -46.20 -42.55 -2.89
C LEU A 3 -46.25 -41.00 -2.93
N THR A 4 -46.90 -40.35 -1.95
CA THR A 4 -46.35 -39.76 -0.70
C THR A 4 -45.41 -38.56 -0.88
N SER A 5 -45.97 -37.39 -0.57
CA SER A 5 -45.37 -36.20 0.02
C SER A 5 -44.41 -36.50 1.17
N SER A 6 -43.28 -35.77 1.26
CA SER A 6 -42.79 -35.21 2.54
C SER A 6 -41.68 -34.17 2.34
N CYS A 7 -41.80 -33.14 3.16
CA CYS A 7 -40.94 -32.00 3.44
C CYS A 7 -39.72 -32.36 4.30
N HIS A 8 -38.64 -31.58 4.18
CA HIS A 8 -37.55 -31.44 5.18
C HIS A 8 -37.03 -29.99 5.08
N ALA A 9 -37.34 -29.11 6.03
CA ALA A 9 -36.76 -28.94 7.36
C ALA A 9 -35.39 -28.25 7.33
N SER A 10 -35.42 -26.93 7.52
CA SER A 10 -34.28 -26.07 7.86
C SER A 10 -33.61 -26.54 9.15
N LYS A 11 -32.27 -26.57 9.16
CA LYS A 11 -31.49 -26.68 10.39
C LYS A 11 -30.38 -25.63 10.39
N THR A 12 -30.57 -24.68 11.31
CA THR A 12 -29.58 -23.75 11.85
C THR A 12 -28.44 -24.54 12.49
N LEU A 13 -27.19 -24.20 12.17
CA LEU A 13 -26.03 -24.60 12.98
C LEU A 13 -25.20 -23.35 13.32
N ASN A 14 -24.85 -23.33 14.59
CA ASN A 14 -24.36 -22.28 15.44
C ASN A 14 -22.84 -22.31 15.56
N ALA A 15 -22.30 -21.21 16.06
CA ALA A 15 -20.89 -20.99 16.32
C ALA A 15 -20.37 -21.89 17.45
N SER A 16 -19.16 -22.43 17.26
CA SER A 16 -18.10 -22.68 18.25
C SER A 16 -17.29 -23.89 17.81
N ASN A 17 -15.98 -23.73 17.59
CA ASN A 17 -14.97 -24.44 18.38
C ASN A 17 -13.55 -24.04 17.95
N MET A 18 -12.78 -23.77 18.98
CA MET A 18 -11.44 -23.24 19.08
C MET A 18 -10.39 -24.35 18.85
N GLU A 19 -9.26 -23.96 18.24
CA GLU A 19 -7.88 -24.48 18.32
C GLU A 19 -7.60 -25.92 18.77
N THR A 20 -6.72 -26.63 18.05
CA THR A 20 -5.55 -27.33 18.64
C THR A 20 -4.65 -27.97 17.58
N LEU A 21 -3.37 -28.10 17.94
CA LEU A 21 -2.28 -28.92 17.37
C LEU A 21 -1.26 -28.21 16.46
N ILE A 22 -0.36 -27.49 17.15
CA ILE A 22 1.09 -27.57 16.90
C ILE A 22 1.58 -28.90 17.48
N GLU A 23 2.25 -29.72 16.67
CA GLU A 23 3.18 -30.73 17.18
C GLU A 23 4.37 -30.83 16.23
N CYS A 24 5.56 -30.57 16.78
CA CYS A 24 6.86 -30.78 16.13
C CYS A 24 7.31 -32.21 16.39
N GLY A 25 7.93 -32.85 15.40
CA GLY A 25 8.62 -34.15 15.55
C GLY A 25 9.75 -34.28 14.55
N SER A 26 10.93 -34.63 15.06
CA SER A 26 12.27 -34.63 14.45
C SER A 26 12.75 -36.02 14.01
N GLU A 27 13.58 -36.02 12.95
CA GLU A 27 14.77 -36.87 12.63
C GLU A 27 14.70 -38.41 12.35
N GLY A 28 15.45 -38.80 11.29
CA GLY A 28 16.09 -40.12 11.09
C GLY A 28 15.71 -40.91 9.81
N ASP A 29 16.57 -41.69 9.14
CA ASP A 29 17.68 -41.38 8.20
C ASP A 29 17.88 -42.60 7.22
N ILE A 30 18.37 -42.37 5.98
CA ILE A 30 19.10 -43.24 5.00
C ILE A 30 18.56 -44.61 4.45
N LYS A 31 18.40 -44.77 3.09
CA LYS A 31 19.31 -45.49 2.10
C LYS A 31 18.65 -45.91 0.73
N GLU A 32 19.19 -45.35 -0.38
CA GLU A 32 19.55 -45.88 -1.73
C GLU A 32 18.58 -46.41 -2.84
N HIS A 33 18.95 -46.04 -4.08
CA HIS A 33 18.38 -46.07 -5.47
C HIS A 33 18.28 -47.46 -6.18
N PRO A 34 17.86 -47.67 -7.49
CA PRO A 34 17.80 -46.75 -8.66
C PRO A 34 16.66 -46.87 -9.76
N LEU A 35 16.55 -45.81 -10.58
CA LEU A 35 16.18 -45.69 -12.03
C LEU A 35 14.75 -46.08 -12.56
N LEU A 36 13.97 -45.11 -13.06
CA LEU A 36 13.77 -44.74 -14.51
C LEU A 36 12.50 -43.88 -14.73
N ALA A 37 12.66 -42.83 -15.53
CA ALA A 37 11.69 -42.17 -16.41
C ALA A 37 10.54 -41.27 -15.87
N SER A 38 10.67 -40.00 -16.29
CA SER A 38 9.65 -39.15 -16.93
C SER A 38 9.07 -37.98 -16.15
N CYS A 39 9.06 -36.85 -16.86
CA CYS A 39 8.55 -35.52 -16.54
C CYS A 39 7.17 -35.53 -15.87
N GLU A 40 7.00 -34.69 -14.84
CA GLU A 40 5.82 -33.86 -14.53
C GLU A 40 5.93 -33.31 -13.09
N SER A 41 6.36 -32.05 -12.89
CA SER A 41 5.98 -31.31 -11.65
C SER A 41 6.23 -29.79 -11.60
N GLU A 42 6.62 -29.09 -12.68
CA GLU A 42 6.83 -27.63 -12.59
C GLU A 42 5.54 -26.81 -12.44
N ASN A 43 4.38 -27.36 -12.84
CA ASN A 43 3.09 -26.66 -12.75
C ASN A 43 2.49 -26.64 -11.33
N SER A 44 2.84 -27.59 -10.47
CA SER A 44 2.27 -27.69 -9.11
C SER A 44 2.98 -26.76 -8.13
N LEU A 45 4.29 -26.57 -8.28
CA LEU A 45 5.09 -25.67 -7.43
C LEU A 45 4.78 -24.19 -7.73
N CYS A 46 4.56 -23.84 -9.00
CA CYS A 46 4.11 -22.51 -9.40
C CYS A 46 2.72 -22.16 -8.84
N GLN A 47 1.79 -23.12 -8.77
CA GLN A 47 0.47 -22.90 -8.14
C GLN A 47 0.56 -22.80 -6.60
N LEU A 48 1.44 -23.56 -5.95
CA LEU A 48 1.62 -23.51 -4.49
C LEU A 48 2.29 -22.20 -4.02
N ILE A 49 3.21 -21.67 -4.82
CA ILE A 49 3.83 -20.35 -4.60
C ILE A 49 2.79 -19.23 -4.76
N GLU A 50 1.92 -19.31 -5.77
CA GLU A 50 0.78 -18.40 -5.96
C GLU A 50 -0.20 -18.42 -4.77
N ILE A 51 -0.56 -19.60 -4.27
CA ILE A 51 -1.47 -19.75 -3.13
C ILE A 51 -0.86 -19.19 -1.84
N LYS A 52 0.44 -19.41 -1.59
CA LYS A 52 1.13 -18.88 -0.40
C LYS A 52 1.32 -17.36 -0.45
N LYS A 53 1.55 -16.79 -1.64
CA LYS A 53 1.58 -15.33 -1.88
C LYS A 53 0.22 -14.68 -1.64
N ARG A 54 -0.86 -15.28 -2.16
CA ARG A 54 -2.25 -14.83 -1.92
C ARG A 54 -2.64 -14.87 -0.45
N LYS A 55 -2.22 -15.90 0.30
CA LYS A 55 -2.48 -15.99 1.75
C LYS A 55 -1.84 -14.85 2.55
N LYS A 56 -0.63 -14.40 2.20
CA LYS A 56 0.02 -13.25 2.87
C LYS A 56 -0.68 -11.92 2.56
N VAL A 57 -1.09 -11.73 1.31
CA VAL A 57 -1.86 -10.55 0.89
C VAL A 57 -3.25 -10.54 1.55
N LEU A 58 -3.94 -11.69 1.60
CA LEU A 58 -5.21 -11.81 2.34
C LEU A 58 -5.03 -11.53 3.83
N ASN A 59 -4.03 -12.13 4.49
CA ASN A 59 -3.77 -11.87 5.91
C ASN A 59 -3.54 -10.38 6.19
N TRP A 60 -2.88 -9.67 5.27
CA TRP A 60 -2.69 -8.23 5.35
C TRP A 60 -3.97 -7.42 5.11
N LEU A 61 -4.80 -7.81 4.14
CA LEU A 61 -6.13 -7.21 3.94
C LEU A 61 -7.00 -7.35 5.20
N PHE A 62 -6.86 -8.46 5.92
CA PHE A 62 -7.51 -8.63 7.23
C PHE A 62 -6.92 -7.72 8.31
N LEU A 63 -5.61 -7.46 8.31
CA LEU A 63 -4.98 -6.51 9.24
C LEU A 63 -5.42 -5.05 8.96
N MET A 64 -5.48 -4.64 7.70
CA MET A 64 -6.03 -3.33 7.29
C MET A 64 -7.49 -3.18 7.71
N ARG A 65 -8.31 -4.20 7.43
CA ARG A 65 -9.74 -4.20 7.79
C ARG A 65 -9.99 -4.17 9.30
N ARG A 66 -9.08 -4.73 10.10
CA ARG A 66 -9.18 -4.73 11.58
C ARG A 66 -8.90 -3.36 12.20
N LEU A 67 -8.10 -2.52 11.53
CA LEU A 67 -7.82 -1.15 11.96
C LEU A 67 -8.98 -0.21 11.59
N SER A 68 -9.80 -0.56 10.59
CA SER A 68 -11.06 0.10 10.27
C SER A 68 -12.21 -0.41 11.15
N SER A 69 -12.11 -0.22 12.47
CA SER A 69 -13.24 -0.54 13.38
C SER A 69 -14.40 0.43 13.11
N SER A 70 -15.56 -0.11 12.70
CA SER A 70 -16.79 0.64 12.47
C SER A 70 -17.42 1.02 13.81
N SER A 71 -17.37 2.29 14.18
CA SER A 71 -18.31 2.85 15.15
C SER A 71 -19.47 3.52 14.42
N ASP A 72 -20.63 2.88 14.44
CA ASP A 72 -21.89 3.56 14.14
C ASP A 72 -22.28 4.37 15.39
N PHE A 73 -22.23 5.69 15.32
CA PHE A 73 -22.90 6.56 16.26
C PHE A 73 -23.61 7.68 15.52
N SER A 74 -24.93 7.71 15.68
CA SER A 74 -25.81 8.79 15.24
C SER A 74 -25.78 9.90 16.29
N GLY A 75 -25.42 11.11 15.88
CA GLY A 75 -25.47 12.33 16.69
C GLY A 75 -25.53 13.54 15.75
N ALA A 76 -26.49 14.43 16.01
CA ALA A 76 -26.88 15.53 15.13
C ALA A 76 -25.79 16.60 14.93
N SER A 77 -25.84 17.20 13.74
CA SER A 77 -24.86 18.07 13.09
C SER A 77 -24.79 19.51 13.62
N GLU A 78 -23.58 19.94 13.97
CA GLU A 78 -23.08 21.28 13.64
C GLU A 78 -22.57 21.26 12.20
N PRO A 79 -22.58 22.38 11.44
CA PRO A 79 -21.97 22.43 10.12
C PRO A 79 -20.45 22.45 10.30
N GLU A 80 -19.85 21.29 10.55
CA GLU A 80 -18.41 21.11 10.40
C GLU A 80 -18.07 21.56 8.97
N LEU A 81 -17.36 22.70 8.88
CA LEU A 81 -16.68 23.11 7.67
C LEU A 81 -15.86 21.90 7.21
N ARG A 82 -16.37 21.15 6.23
CA ARG A 82 -15.71 19.93 5.77
C ARG A 82 -14.32 20.30 5.30
N SER A 83 -13.32 19.88 6.06
CA SER A 83 -11.93 20.17 5.78
C SER A 83 -11.55 19.53 4.46
N SER A 84 -10.99 20.31 3.54
CA SER A 84 -10.42 19.84 2.28
C SER A 84 -9.46 18.66 2.53
N LEU A 85 -9.54 17.60 1.73
CA LEU A 85 -8.68 16.43 1.90
C LEU A 85 -7.23 16.70 1.47
N PHE A 86 -7.05 17.50 0.42
CA PHE A 86 -5.76 17.84 -0.15
C PHE A 86 -5.27 19.19 0.37
N ASP A 87 -3.96 19.40 0.26
CA ASP A 87 -3.30 20.67 0.59
C ASP A 87 -3.42 21.03 2.09
N GLN A 88 -3.60 20.02 2.94
CA GLN A 88 -3.69 20.10 4.40
C GLN A 88 -2.61 19.26 5.08
N PRO A 89 -2.12 19.64 6.27
CA PRO A 89 -1.25 18.78 7.06
C PRO A 89 -2.01 17.50 7.47
N LEU A 90 -1.30 16.37 7.52
CA LEU A 90 -1.92 15.09 7.88
C LEU A 90 -2.58 15.12 9.27
N SER A 91 -2.03 15.89 10.20
CA SER A 91 -2.59 16.11 11.54
C SER A 91 -3.96 16.78 11.54
N ALA A 92 -4.32 17.53 10.49
CA ALA A 92 -5.63 18.20 10.40
C ALA A 92 -6.71 17.31 9.77
N ILE A 93 -6.33 16.28 9.01
CA ILE A 93 -7.25 15.41 8.27
C ILE A 93 -7.33 13.99 8.83
N CYS A 94 -6.35 13.57 9.64
CA CYS A 94 -6.43 12.33 10.40
C CYS A 94 -7.32 12.55 11.63
N SER A 95 -8.20 11.59 11.91
CA SER A 95 -9.08 11.63 13.09
C SER A 95 -8.29 11.51 14.39
N ASP A 96 -8.90 11.80 15.54
CA ASP A 96 -8.32 11.71 16.89
C ASP A 96 -7.64 10.36 17.23
N ASN A 97 -8.05 9.26 16.60
CA ASN A 97 -7.42 7.94 16.75
C ASN A 97 -6.26 7.70 15.77
N ASP A 98 -5.68 8.77 15.23
CA ASP A 98 -4.62 8.75 14.23
C ASP A 98 -4.95 7.91 12.99
N THR A 99 -6.21 7.87 12.57
CA THR A 99 -6.60 7.10 11.38
C THR A 99 -6.56 7.98 10.13
N LEU A 100 -6.04 7.42 9.03
CA LEU A 100 -6.01 8.10 7.74
C LEU A 100 -7.44 8.38 7.24
N PRO A 101 -7.68 9.43 6.45
CA PRO A 101 -8.98 9.65 5.83
C PRO A 101 -9.47 8.43 5.04
N ARG A 102 -10.76 8.08 5.14
CA ARG A 102 -11.34 6.89 4.47
C ARG A 102 -11.01 6.81 2.97
N PRO A 103 -11.13 7.88 2.17
CA PRO A 103 -10.78 7.79 0.75
C PRO A 103 -9.32 7.39 0.49
N ILE A 104 -8.40 7.81 1.37
CA ILE A 104 -6.98 7.46 1.28
C ILE A 104 -6.77 5.99 1.64
N GLN A 105 -7.44 5.49 2.67
CA GLN A 105 -7.42 4.06 3.03
C GLN A 105 -7.96 3.18 1.89
N ASP A 106 -9.06 3.60 1.26
CA ASP A 106 -9.69 2.87 0.16
C ASP A 106 -8.79 2.85 -1.08
N ILE A 107 -8.18 3.98 -1.44
CA ILE A 107 -7.21 4.05 -2.55
C ILE A 107 -6.02 3.13 -2.27
N LEU A 108 -5.41 3.21 -1.09
CA LEU A 108 -4.28 2.34 -0.69
C LEU A 108 -4.67 0.86 -0.78
N THR A 109 -5.88 0.50 -0.34
CA THR A 109 -6.40 -0.87 -0.42
C THR A 109 -6.55 -1.33 -1.86
N ILE A 110 -7.13 -0.51 -2.74
CA ILE A 110 -7.30 -0.83 -4.16
C ILE A 110 -5.94 -0.96 -4.85
N LEU A 111 -4.99 -0.07 -4.56
CA LEU A 111 -3.63 -0.12 -5.10
C LEU A 111 -2.88 -1.38 -4.63
N CYS A 112 -3.05 -1.79 -3.37
CA CYS A 112 -2.50 -3.05 -2.87
C CYS A 112 -3.08 -4.27 -3.60
N LEU A 113 -4.37 -4.25 -3.90
CA LEU A 113 -5.09 -5.36 -4.53
C LEU A 113 -4.85 -5.48 -6.03
N LYS A 114 -4.93 -4.35 -6.75
CA LYS A 114 -4.94 -4.31 -8.22
C LYS A 114 -3.60 -3.83 -8.81
N GLY A 115 -2.80 -3.10 -8.04
CA GLY A 115 -1.49 -2.60 -8.47
C GLY A 115 -0.54 -3.69 -8.95
N PRO A 116 -0.42 -4.86 -8.27
CA PRO A 116 0.50 -5.93 -8.69
C PRO A 116 0.25 -6.45 -10.11
N SER A 117 -0.99 -6.41 -10.59
CA SER A 117 -1.37 -6.85 -11.95
C SER A 117 -1.54 -5.70 -12.95
N THR A 118 -1.27 -4.44 -12.55
CA THR A 118 -1.48 -3.26 -13.40
C THR A 118 -0.16 -2.80 -14.01
N GLU A 119 0.02 -3.03 -15.31
CA GLU A 119 1.26 -2.68 -16.03
C GLU A 119 1.54 -1.17 -16.02
N GLY A 120 2.71 -0.78 -15.50
CA GLY A 120 3.16 0.60 -15.40
C GLY A 120 2.41 1.41 -14.34
N ILE A 121 1.90 0.76 -13.29
CA ILE A 121 1.30 1.45 -12.14
C ILE A 121 2.25 2.52 -11.57
N PHE A 122 1.71 3.68 -11.20
CA PHE A 122 2.43 4.93 -10.85
C PHE A 122 3.27 5.59 -11.95
N ARG A 123 3.69 4.86 -13.00
CA ARG A 123 4.42 5.41 -14.15
C ARG A 123 3.49 5.99 -15.22
N LYS A 124 2.47 5.24 -15.64
CA LYS A 124 1.53 5.65 -16.68
C LYS A 124 0.65 6.81 -16.20
N ALA A 125 0.41 7.76 -17.11
CA ALA A 125 -0.51 8.87 -16.87
C ALA A 125 -1.97 8.38 -16.86
N ALA A 126 -2.85 9.18 -16.25
CA ALA A 126 -4.29 9.02 -16.31
C ALA A 126 -4.92 10.18 -17.08
N ASN A 127 -6.20 10.05 -17.44
CA ASN A 127 -6.94 11.14 -18.06
C ASN A 127 -6.94 12.38 -17.14
N GLU A 128 -6.46 13.52 -17.66
CA GLU A 128 -6.31 14.77 -16.93
C GLU A 128 -7.62 15.28 -16.33
N LYS A 129 -8.69 15.25 -17.11
CA LYS A 129 -10.02 15.71 -16.70
C LYS A 129 -10.56 14.83 -15.57
N ALA A 130 -10.53 13.52 -15.76
CA ALA A 130 -10.98 12.56 -14.73
C ALA A 130 -10.17 12.69 -13.44
N ARG A 131 -8.87 13.02 -13.53
CA ARG A 131 -8.03 13.28 -12.35
C ARG A 131 -8.48 14.51 -11.58
N LYS A 132 -8.72 15.63 -12.27
CA LYS A 132 -9.20 16.87 -11.64
C LYS A 132 -10.56 16.66 -11.00
N GLU A 133 -11.50 16.06 -11.72
CA GLU A 133 -12.84 15.75 -11.23
C GLU A 133 -12.80 14.85 -9.98
N LEU A 134 -11.99 13.79 -9.99
CA LEU A 134 -11.85 12.94 -8.82
C LEU A 134 -11.20 13.67 -7.63
N LYS A 135 -10.17 14.48 -7.86
CA LYS A 135 -9.56 15.29 -6.80
C LYS A 135 -10.57 16.27 -6.19
N GLU A 136 -11.33 16.96 -7.02
CA GLU A 136 -12.37 17.92 -6.60
C GLU A 136 -13.47 17.25 -5.78
N GLU A 137 -13.97 16.10 -6.25
CA GLU A 137 -15.02 15.33 -5.56
C GLU A 137 -14.52 14.80 -4.20
N LEU A 138 -13.28 14.33 -4.12
CA LEU A 138 -12.69 13.91 -2.85
C LEU A 138 -12.48 15.10 -1.89
N ASN A 139 -12.12 16.27 -2.41
CA ASN A 139 -11.93 17.49 -1.63
C ASN A 139 -13.24 18.05 -1.05
N SER A 140 -14.36 17.91 -1.77
CA SER A 140 -15.68 18.35 -1.29
C SER A 140 -16.31 17.37 -0.29
N GLY A 141 -15.66 16.23 -0.02
CA GLY A 141 -16.20 15.14 0.79
C GLY A 141 -17.34 14.39 0.08
N GLY A 142 -17.29 14.35 -1.25
CA GLY A 142 -18.19 13.59 -2.10
C GLY A 142 -18.04 12.08 -1.90
N VAL A 143 -19.13 11.34 -2.14
CA VAL A 143 -19.14 9.87 -2.05
C VAL A 143 -18.81 9.30 -3.42
N VAL A 144 -17.63 8.72 -3.55
CA VAL A 144 -17.13 8.15 -4.81
C VAL A 144 -17.00 6.64 -4.70
N ASP A 145 -17.54 5.90 -5.68
CA ASP A 145 -17.22 4.48 -5.84
C ASP A 145 -15.82 4.31 -6.43
N LEU A 146 -14.80 4.37 -5.57
CA LEU A 146 -13.40 4.23 -5.98
C LEU A 146 -13.10 2.86 -6.63
N LYS A 147 -13.88 1.82 -6.36
CA LYS A 147 -13.60 0.45 -6.84
C LYS A 147 -13.84 0.27 -8.32
N SER A 148 -14.76 1.03 -8.90
CA SER A 148 -15.08 1.02 -10.33
C SER A 148 -14.15 1.90 -11.18
N LEU A 149 -13.34 2.76 -10.54
CA LEU A 149 -12.43 3.66 -11.25
C LEU A 149 -11.17 2.95 -11.77
N PRO A 150 -10.54 3.47 -12.86
CA PRO A 150 -9.29 2.94 -13.37
C PRO A 150 -8.16 3.01 -12.33
N VAL A 151 -7.38 1.94 -12.18
CA VAL A 151 -6.30 1.86 -11.19
C VAL A 151 -5.22 2.94 -11.43
N HIS A 152 -4.93 3.26 -12.69
CA HIS A 152 -4.02 4.35 -13.04
C HIS A 152 -4.54 5.71 -12.56
N LEU A 153 -5.85 5.97 -12.63
CA LEU A 153 -6.44 7.20 -12.12
C LEU A 153 -6.23 7.33 -10.61
N LEU A 154 -6.54 6.27 -9.86
CA LEU A 154 -6.35 6.22 -8.41
C LEU A 154 -4.87 6.42 -8.03
N ALA A 155 -3.94 5.81 -8.77
CA ALA A 155 -2.52 5.96 -8.54
C ALA A 155 -2.04 7.40 -8.75
N VAL A 156 -2.53 8.09 -9.80
CA VAL A 156 -2.14 9.48 -10.04
C VAL A 156 -2.77 10.41 -9.01
N VAL A 157 -4.04 10.23 -8.64
CA VAL A 157 -4.68 11.02 -7.56
C VAL A 157 -4.00 10.80 -6.22
N PHE A 158 -3.57 9.58 -5.92
CA PHE A 158 -2.79 9.30 -4.71
C PHE A 158 -1.43 10.00 -4.72
N LYS A 159 -0.75 10.07 -5.89
CA LYS A 159 0.49 10.88 -6.02
C LYS A 159 0.22 12.37 -5.80
N ASP A 160 -0.91 12.88 -6.30
CA ASP A 160 -1.32 14.27 -6.07
C ASP A 160 -1.57 14.52 -4.58
N PHE A 161 -2.17 13.57 -3.87
CA PHE A 161 -2.35 13.64 -2.41
C PHE A 161 -1.01 13.71 -1.69
N LEU A 162 -0.09 12.77 -1.95
CA LEU A 162 1.26 12.78 -1.36
C LEU A 162 1.98 14.10 -1.61
N ARG A 163 1.92 14.62 -2.84
CA ARG A 163 2.57 15.88 -3.22
C ARG A 163 1.98 17.09 -2.49
N SER A 164 0.68 17.05 -2.19
CA SER A 164 -0.07 18.15 -1.55
C SER A 164 0.17 18.26 -0.05
N ILE A 165 0.76 17.25 0.60
CA ILE A 165 1.06 17.29 2.03
C ILE A 165 2.08 18.41 2.29
N PRO A 166 1.76 19.43 3.11
CA PRO A 166 2.70 20.47 3.53
C PRO A 166 3.95 19.85 4.17
N LEU A 167 5.12 20.41 3.87
CA LEU A 167 6.43 19.87 4.29
C LEU A 167 6.73 18.42 3.87
N LYS A 168 5.92 17.85 2.97
CA LYS A 168 6.02 16.48 2.44
C LYS A 168 5.80 15.37 3.48
N LEU A 169 5.56 14.16 2.98
CA LEU A 169 5.36 12.97 3.81
C LEU A 169 6.57 12.66 4.69
N LEU A 170 7.79 12.74 4.12
CA LEU A 170 9.03 12.41 4.82
C LEU A 170 9.63 13.59 5.61
N SER A 171 8.92 14.71 5.71
CA SER A 171 9.38 15.96 6.34
C SER A 171 10.63 16.55 5.68
N CYS A 172 10.49 17.70 5.02
CA CYS A 172 11.63 18.43 4.45
C CYS A 172 12.70 18.74 5.50
N ASP A 173 12.30 19.00 6.75
CA ASP A 173 13.20 19.30 7.87
C ASP A 173 14.15 18.13 8.21
N LEU A 174 13.79 16.90 7.82
CA LEU A 174 14.61 15.69 8.03
C LEU A 174 15.45 15.34 6.79
N PHE A 175 15.47 16.18 5.74
CA PHE A 175 16.10 15.86 4.46
C PHE A 175 17.57 15.44 4.60
N GLU A 176 18.38 16.22 5.31
CA GLU A 176 19.81 15.92 5.50
C GLU A 176 20.02 14.63 6.31
N GLU A 177 19.13 14.35 7.27
CA GLU A 177 19.19 13.09 8.01
C GLU A 177 18.87 11.88 7.12
N TRP A 178 17.88 12.01 6.23
CA TRP A 178 17.59 10.98 5.23
C TRP A 178 18.78 10.74 4.30
N MET A 179 19.43 11.79 3.82
CA MET A 179 20.60 11.67 2.94
C MET A 179 21.77 11.00 3.69
N GLY A 180 22.07 11.45 4.91
CA GLY A 180 23.12 10.85 5.73
C GLY A 180 22.84 9.38 6.12
N ALA A 181 21.57 8.97 6.24
CA ALA A 181 21.20 7.57 6.42
C ALA A 181 21.45 6.74 5.14
N LEU A 182 21.19 7.30 3.95
CA LEU A 182 21.42 6.63 2.67
C LEU A 182 22.92 6.42 2.38
N GLU A 183 23.78 7.31 2.86
CA GLU A 183 25.25 7.25 2.69
C GLU A 183 25.93 6.16 3.54
N LYS A 184 25.20 5.45 4.41
CA LYS A 184 25.77 4.34 5.20
C LYS A 184 26.26 3.21 4.28
N GLN A 185 27.48 2.75 4.56
CA GLN A 185 28.18 1.78 3.72
C GLN A 185 27.59 0.37 3.80
N SER A 186 27.25 -0.09 5.02
CA SER A 186 26.56 -1.37 5.25
C SER A 186 25.06 -1.20 4.99
N GLU A 187 24.45 -2.24 4.42
CA GLU A 187 23.00 -2.30 4.24
C GLU A 187 22.27 -2.31 5.57
N GLU A 188 22.78 -3.06 6.56
CA GLU A 188 22.22 -3.14 7.90
C GLU A 188 22.26 -1.76 8.60
N ASP A 189 23.41 -1.08 8.56
CA ASP A 189 23.56 0.26 9.13
C ASP A 189 22.66 1.28 8.44
N ARG A 190 22.51 1.19 7.10
CA ARG A 190 21.60 2.02 6.32
C ARG A 190 20.15 1.80 6.74
N ILE A 191 19.72 0.55 6.85
CA ILE A 191 18.35 0.21 7.25
C ILE A 191 18.06 0.74 8.67
N GLU A 192 19.00 0.56 9.60
CA GLU A 192 18.83 1.02 10.97
C GLU A 192 18.79 2.54 11.06
N ALA A 193 19.68 3.24 10.36
CA ALA A 193 19.66 4.70 10.28
C ALA A 193 18.35 5.22 9.67
N LEU A 194 17.87 4.62 8.58
CA LEU A 194 16.60 5.00 7.95
C LEU A 194 15.40 4.83 8.91
N LYS A 195 15.37 3.77 9.72
CA LYS A 195 14.33 3.58 10.74
C LYS A 195 14.40 4.67 11.81
N GLN A 196 15.60 4.99 12.29
CA GLN A 196 15.77 6.05 13.30
C GLN A 196 15.29 7.41 12.80
N VAL A 197 15.48 7.74 11.52
CA VAL A 197 14.92 8.96 10.93
C VAL A 197 13.40 8.85 10.78
N ALA A 198 12.88 7.68 10.37
CA ALA A 198 11.43 7.44 10.26
C ALA A 198 10.70 7.59 11.61
N ASP A 199 11.32 7.16 12.72
CA ASP A 199 10.77 7.24 14.07
C ASP A 199 10.64 8.68 14.59
N LYS A 200 11.31 9.65 13.95
CA LYS A 200 11.17 11.09 14.24
C LYS A 200 9.97 11.74 13.55
N LEU A 201 9.35 11.06 12.58
CA LEU A 201 8.21 11.62 11.87
C LEU A 201 7.02 11.82 12.80
N PRO A 202 6.18 12.84 12.56
CA PRO A 202 4.87 12.91 13.17
C PRO A 202 4.10 11.61 12.95
N GLN A 203 3.35 11.18 13.96
CA GLN A 203 2.64 9.90 13.93
C GLN A 203 1.82 9.71 12.63
N PRO A 204 1.04 10.71 12.14
CA PRO A 204 0.25 10.53 10.92
C PRO A 204 1.10 10.31 9.66
N ASN A 205 2.26 10.98 9.59
CA ASN A 205 3.24 10.80 8.51
C ASN A 205 3.84 9.41 8.54
N HIS A 206 4.28 8.97 9.72
CA HIS A 206 4.83 7.63 9.90
C HIS A 206 3.81 6.54 9.54
N LEU A 207 2.54 6.71 9.92
CA LEU A 207 1.46 5.79 9.56
C LEU A 207 1.26 5.70 8.05
N LEU A 208 1.11 6.85 7.37
CA LEU A 208 0.94 6.86 5.91
C LEU A 208 2.18 6.28 5.19
N LEU A 209 3.39 6.58 5.67
CA LEU A 209 4.63 6.02 5.14
C LEU A 209 4.64 4.50 5.23
N LYS A 210 4.26 3.93 6.38
CA LYS A 210 4.17 2.48 6.57
C LYS A 210 3.22 1.82 5.58
N HIS A 211 2.03 2.41 5.37
CA HIS A 211 1.09 1.91 4.37
C HIS A 211 1.63 2.03 2.94
N LEU A 212 2.23 3.17 2.61
CA LEU A 212 2.83 3.43 1.31
C LEU A 212 3.91 2.40 0.98
N VAL A 213 4.92 2.24 1.85
CA VAL A 213 6.02 1.28 1.66
C VAL A 213 5.48 -0.14 1.52
N SER A 214 4.46 -0.51 2.29
CA SER A 214 3.81 -1.82 2.18
C SER A 214 3.17 -2.04 0.80
N VAL A 215 2.41 -1.07 0.29
CA VAL A 215 1.80 -1.13 -1.05
C VAL A 215 2.88 -1.24 -2.13
N LEU A 216 3.92 -0.40 -2.06
CA LEU A 216 5.01 -0.41 -3.03
C LEU A 216 5.80 -1.72 -3.00
N HIS A 217 6.00 -2.31 -1.81
CA HIS A 217 6.62 -3.63 -1.67
C HIS A 217 5.79 -4.71 -2.36
N VAL A 218 4.47 -4.74 -2.13
CA VAL A 218 3.59 -5.73 -2.76
C VAL A 218 3.57 -5.59 -4.28
N ILE A 219 3.56 -4.37 -4.81
CA ILE A 219 3.66 -4.10 -6.24
C ILE A 219 5.00 -4.56 -6.80
N SER A 220 6.12 -4.20 -6.16
CA SER A 220 7.46 -4.53 -6.67
C SER A 220 7.75 -6.02 -6.73
N LYS A 221 7.11 -6.82 -5.87
CA LYS A 221 7.21 -8.30 -5.90
C LYS A 221 6.58 -8.95 -7.14
N ASN A 222 5.82 -8.19 -7.94
CA ASN A 222 5.20 -8.67 -9.17
C ASN A 222 5.69 -7.89 -10.41
N SER A 223 6.92 -7.36 -10.33
CA SER A 223 7.53 -6.50 -11.37
C SER A 223 7.67 -7.17 -12.74
N GLU A 224 7.73 -8.51 -12.80
CA GLU A 224 7.71 -9.25 -14.07
C GLU A 224 6.42 -9.01 -14.88
N VAL A 225 5.29 -8.84 -14.18
CA VAL A 225 3.97 -8.57 -14.77
C VAL A 225 3.74 -7.08 -14.91
N ASN A 226 3.86 -6.32 -13.82
CA ASN A 226 3.51 -4.90 -13.83
C ASN A 226 4.63 -3.99 -14.37
N ARG A 227 5.83 -4.50 -14.60
CA ARG A 227 7.00 -3.76 -15.12
C ARG A 227 7.48 -2.61 -14.23
N MET A 228 7.23 -2.71 -12.92
CA MET A 228 7.61 -1.72 -11.89
C MET A 228 8.32 -2.41 -10.72
N ASP A 229 9.64 -2.53 -10.80
CA ASP A 229 10.48 -2.93 -9.65
C ASP A 229 10.61 -1.78 -8.63
N ALA A 230 11.34 -2.03 -7.53
CA ALA A 230 11.54 -1.05 -6.46
C ALA A 230 12.18 0.25 -6.96
N SER A 231 13.15 0.17 -7.89
CA SER A 231 13.84 1.34 -8.45
C SER A 231 12.89 2.19 -9.30
N ASN A 232 12.13 1.57 -10.19
CA ASN A 232 11.14 2.25 -11.02
C ASN A 232 10.04 2.93 -10.18
N LEU A 233 9.60 2.27 -9.10
CA LEU A 233 8.63 2.85 -8.16
C LEU A 233 9.21 4.03 -7.39
N ALA A 234 10.46 3.94 -6.92
CA ALA A 234 11.16 5.02 -6.24
C ALA A 234 11.25 6.26 -7.12
N ILE A 235 11.59 6.12 -8.40
CA ILE A 235 11.63 7.23 -9.38
C ILE A 235 10.25 7.89 -9.51
N CYS A 236 9.17 7.11 -9.54
CA CYS A 236 7.82 7.64 -9.74
C CYS A 236 7.21 8.29 -8.49
N ILE A 237 7.59 7.82 -7.29
CA ILE A 237 7.00 8.23 -6.02
C ILE A 237 7.88 9.23 -5.26
N GLY A 238 9.21 9.07 -5.30
CA GLY A 238 10.19 9.87 -4.56
C GLY A 238 9.92 11.38 -4.57
N PRO A 239 9.75 12.01 -5.75
CA PRO A 239 9.49 13.46 -5.85
C PRO A 239 8.19 13.93 -5.18
N ASN A 240 7.28 13.01 -4.84
CA ASN A 240 6.02 13.33 -4.17
C ASN A 240 6.12 13.18 -2.66
N VAL A 241 7.13 12.49 -2.12
CA VAL A 241 7.24 12.17 -0.69
C VAL A 241 8.37 12.89 0.02
N LEU A 242 9.40 13.36 -0.70
CA LEU A 242 10.51 14.13 -0.17
C LEU A 242 11.02 15.11 -1.24
N SER A 243 11.43 16.28 -0.79
CA SER A 243 12.11 17.31 -1.57
C SER A 243 12.93 18.17 -0.60
N PRO A 244 14.05 18.78 -1.02
CA PRO A 244 14.71 19.80 -0.21
C PRO A 244 13.75 20.96 0.07
N GLU A 245 13.89 21.61 1.23
CA GLU A 245 13.03 22.71 1.68
C GLU A 245 12.84 23.82 0.63
N ASN A 246 13.88 24.10 -0.17
CA ASN A 246 13.87 25.19 -1.13
C ASN A 246 13.24 24.87 -2.50
N GLU A 247 12.73 23.67 -2.74
CA GLU A 247 12.20 23.29 -4.07
C GLU A 247 11.04 24.16 -4.58
N GLN A 248 10.27 24.77 -3.68
CA GLN A 248 9.16 25.67 -4.05
C GLN A 248 9.64 27.04 -4.55
N ASN A 249 10.89 27.41 -4.26
CA ASN A 249 11.55 28.63 -4.76
C ASN A 249 12.57 28.33 -5.88
N LEU A 250 12.79 27.06 -6.23
CA LEU A 250 13.72 26.66 -7.28
C LEU A 250 13.04 26.75 -8.64
N SER A 251 13.73 27.38 -9.60
CA SER A 251 13.30 27.39 -11.00
C SER A 251 13.15 25.95 -11.51
N PHE A 252 12.33 25.78 -12.55
CA PHE A 252 12.10 24.49 -13.20
C PHE A 252 13.42 23.78 -13.59
N GLU A 253 14.45 24.55 -13.95
CA GLU A 253 15.80 24.07 -14.28
C GLU A 253 16.53 23.50 -13.06
N ALA A 254 16.49 24.18 -11.91
CA ALA A 254 17.12 23.69 -10.69
C ALA A 254 16.43 22.44 -10.12
N ARG A 255 15.11 22.29 -10.32
CA ARG A 255 14.37 21.07 -9.97
C ARG A 255 14.71 19.89 -10.89
N ARG A 256 15.04 20.17 -12.16
CA ARG A 256 15.51 19.15 -13.10
C ARG A 256 16.92 18.69 -12.71
N ASP A 257 17.82 19.61 -12.43
CA ASP A 257 19.19 19.29 -12.03
C ASP A 257 19.25 18.53 -10.69
N LEU A 258 18.35 18.83 -9.75
CA LEU A 258 18.22 18.06 -8.52
C LEU A 258 17.71 16.64 -8.81
N ASN A 259 16.67 16.48 -9.64
CA ASN A 259 16.20 15.16 -10.05
C ASN A 259 17.27 14.37 -10.80
N ASP A 260 18.10 15.03 -11.62
CA ASP A 260 19.20 14.40 -12.34
C ASP A 260 20.34 14.00 -11.40
N LYS A 261 20.63 14.79 -10.35
CA LYS A 261 21.57 14.41 -9.27
C LYS A 261 21.05 13.26 -8.41
N VAL A 262 19.78 13.30 -8.02
CA VAL A 262 19.13 12.19 -7.30
C VAL A 262 19.21 10.93 -8.17
N ARG A 263 19.00 11.06 -9.48
CA ARG A 263 19.10 9.95 -10.45
C ARG A 263 20.53 9.42 -10.62
N SER A 264 21.56 10.26 -10.52
CA SER A 264 22.97 9.82 -10.58
C SER A 264 23.45 9.13 -9.29
N VAL A 265 22.70 9.25 -8.20
CA VAL A 265 23.02 8.58 -6.92
C VAL A 265 22.34 7.20 -6.82
N TYR A 266 21.33 6.93 -7.65
CA TYR A 266 20.65 5.62 -7.71
C TYR A 266 21.24 4.64 -8.75
N PHE A 267 22.42 4.94 -9.33
CA PHE A 267 23.19 4.04 -10.21
C PHE A 267 24.69 4.10 -9.94
#